data_AF-A0A9E3EKP1-F1
#
_entry.id   AF-A0A9E3EKP1-F1
#
_cell.length_a   1.000
_cell.length_b   1.000
_cell.length_c   1.000
_cell.angle_alpha   90.00
_cell.angle_beta   90.00
_cell.angle_gamma   90.00
#
_symmetry.space_group_name_H-M   'P 1'
#
loop_
_entity.id
_entity.type
_entity.pdbx_description
1 polymer ?
#
loop_
_entity_poly.entity_id
_entity_poly.type
_entity_poly.pdbx_seq_one_letter_code
_entity_poly.pdbx_strand_id
1 'polypeptide(L)'
;MDFKSVIRTIPDYPKPGIMFRDVTTLMGHPRAFRAAVDAMVQPYAGVRIDKIAGIEARGFILGGAVAHQLSTGFVPVRKKGKLPHTVL
;
A
#
# COMPACT_ATOMS: atom_id res chain seq x y z
N MET A 1 15.55 -4.88 -6.19
CA MET A 1 15.12 -3.85 -7.16
C MET A 1 15.24 -2.50 -6.49
N ASP A 2 15.74 -1.47 -7.19
CA ASP A 2 15.68 -0.11 -6.65
C ASP A 2 14.29 0.50 -6.89
N PHE A 3 13.44 0.50 -5.86
CA PHE A 3 12.10 1.09 -5.95
C PHE A 3 12.13 2.59 -6.18
N LYS A 4 13.19 3.31 -5.79
CA LYS A 4 13.27 4.76 -5.97
C LYS A 4 13.28 5.13 -7.46
N SER A 5 13.95 4.33 -8.28
CA SER A 5 14.03 4.54 -9.74
C SER A 5 12.68 4.45 -10.46
N VAL A 6 11.70 3.73 -9.90
CA VAL A 6 10.37 3.52 -10.51
C VAL A 6 9.27 4.36 -9.85
N ILE A 7 9.59 5.12 -8.81
CA ILE A 7 8.67 6.04 -8.15
C ILE A 7 8.93 7.45 -8.65
N ARG A 8 7.94 8.03 -9.34
CA ARG A 8 7.98 9.42 -9.76
C ARG A 8 7.98 10.36 -8.56
N THR A 9 8.77 11.43 -8.67
CA THR A 9 8.77 12.52 -7.70
C THR A 9 8.20 13.77 -8.35
N ILE A 10 7.20 14.37 -7.71
CA ILE A 10 6.54 15.60 -8.16
C ILE A 10 6.91 16.70 -7.16
N PRO A 11 7.76 17.67 -7.53
CA PRO A 11 8.08 18.79 -6.66
C PRO A 11 6.85 19.70 -6.45
N ASP A 12 6.83 20.36 -5.29
CA ASP A 12 5.87 21.40 -4.91
C ASP A 12 4.39 20.98 -4.94
N TYR A 13 4.11 19.69 -4.71
CA TYR A 13 2.75 19.15 -4.65
C TYR A 13 2.41 18.54 -3.28
N PRO A 14 1.21 18.78 -2.71
CA PRO A 14 0.15 19.67 -3.20
C PRO A 14 0.40 21.17 -2.88
N LYS A 15 1.53 21.49 -2.26
CA LYS A 15 1.94 22.86 -1.93
C LYS A 15 3.46 23.00 -2.01
N PRO A 16 3.99 24.23 -2.15
CA PRO A 16 5.43 24.47 -2.24
C PRO A 16 6.24 23.85 -1.09
N GLY A 17 7.44 23.37 -1.41
CA GLY A 17 8.38 22.74 -0.48
C GLY A 17 8.17 21.23 -0.26
N ILE A 18 7.19 20.59 -0.92
CA ILE A 18 6.93 19.16 -0.77
C ILE A 18 7.43 18.37 -1.99
N MET A 19 8.27 17.36 -1.75
CA MET A 19 8.66 16.37 -2.77
C MET A 19 7.71 15.17 -2.73
N PHE A 20 6.59 15.28 -3.45
CA PHE A 20 5.57 14.23 -3.44
C PHE A 20 6.04 12.97 -4.15
N ARG A 21 5.90 11.81 -3.48
CA ARG A 21 6.24 10.51 -4.05
C ARG A 21 4.99 9.88 -4.65
N ASP A 22 4.91 9.92 -5.97
CA ASP A 22 3.81 9.36 -6.73
C ASP A 22 4.04 7.87 -7.01
N VAL A 23 3.59 7.05 -6.06
CA VAL A 23 3.69 5.59 -6.10
C VAL A 23 2.83 4.92 -7.18
N THR A 24 1.97 5.67 -7.89
CA THR A 24 1.14 5.10 -8.97
C THR A 24 2.01 4.55 -10.11
N THR A 25 3.17 5.15 -10.35
CA THR A 25 4.16 4.67 -11.33
C THR A 25 4.76 3.30 -10.95
N LEU A 26 5.05 3.08 -9.67
CA LEU A 26 5.43 1.76 -9.16
C LEU A 26 4.30 0.74 -9.30
N MET A 27 3.07 1.14 -8.93
CA MET A 27 1.88 0.28 -9.00
C MET A 27 1.54 -0.12 -10.44
N GLY A 28 1.73 0.79 -11.40
CA GLY A 28 1.51 0.54 -12.82
C GLY A 28 2.63 -0.27 -13.49
N HIS A 29 3.78 -0.46 -12.84
CA HIS A 29 4.88 -1.24 -13.37
C HIS A 29 4.79 -2.70 -12.87
N PRO A 30 4.49 -3.70 -13.72
CA PRO A 30 4.14 -5.06 -13.27
C PRO A 30 5.19 -5.73 -12.38
N ARG A 31 6.47 -5.68 -12.79
CA ARG A 31 7.57 -6.28 -12.01
C ARG A 31 7.84 -5.55 -10.70
N ALA A 32 7.70 -4.22 -10.68
CA ALA A 32 7.96 -3.42 -9.49
C ALA A 32 6.84 -3.56 -8.47
N PHE A 33 5.59 -3.59 -8.92
CA PHE A 33 4.45 -3.84 -8.07
C PHE A 33 4.57 -5.21 -7.39
N ARG A 34 4.83 -6.28 -8.15
CA ARG A 34 5.07 -7.61 -7.59
C ARG A 34 6.23 -7.60 -6.58
N ALA A 35 7.38 -7.05 -6.97
CA ALA A 35 8.54 -7.00 -6.08
C ALA A 35 8.29 -6.20 -4.80
N ALA A 36 7.46 -5.15 -4.85
CA ALA A 36 7.07 -4.39 -3.68
C ALA A 36 6.18 -5.19 -2.74
N VAL A 37 5.21 -5.96 -3.28
CA VAL A 37 4.36 -6.85 -2.48
C VAL A 37 5.21 -7.94 -1.82
N ASP A 38 6.09 -8.60 -2.60
CA ASP A 38 7.02 -9.61 -2.08
C ASP A 38 7.89 -9.05 -0.95
N ALA A 39 8.45 -7.84 -1.13
CA ALA A 39 9.28 -7.18 -0.13
C ALA A 39 8.52 -6.77 1.14
N MET A 40 7.21 -6.50 1.05
CA MET A 40 6.37 -6.24 2.24
C MET A 40 6.03 -7.52 2.99
N VAL A 41 5.89 -8.65 2.29
CA VAL A 41 5.55 -9.95 2.87
C VAL A 41 6.76 -10.62 3.51
N GLN A 42 7.92 -10.57 2.85
CA GLN A 42 9.12 -11.32 3.21
C GLN A 42 9.56 -11.18 4.69
N PRO A 43 9.52 -9.98 5.32
CA PRO A 43 9.91 -9.84 6.73
C PRO A 43 9.05 -10.62 7.71
N TYR A 44 7.84 -11.02 7.31
CA TYR A 44 6.88 -11.76 8.13
C TYR A 44 6.81 -13.25 7.76
N ALA A 45 7.78 -13.76 7.00
CA ALA A 45 7.84 -15.18 6.67
C ALA A 45 7.88 -16.04 7.95
N GLY A 46 6.97 -17.01 8.05
CA GLY A 46 6.83 -17.88 9.22
C GLY A 46 6.03 -17.26 10.39
N VAL A 47 5.63 -15.99 10.30
CA VAL A 47 4.75 -15.35 11.27
C VAL A 47 3.31 -15.56 10.84
N ARG A 48 2.45 -16.01 11.77
CA ARG A 48 1.01 -16.06 11.53
C ARG A 48 0.44 -14.65 11.60
N ILE A 49 -0.04 -14.16 10.47
CA ILE A 49 -0.80 -12.92 10.36
C ILE A 49 -2.28 -13.30 10.18
N ASP A 50 -3.18 -12.77 11.01
CA ASP A 50 -4.60 -13.07 10.87
C ASP A 50 -5.32 -12.05 9.96
N LYS A 51 -4.88 -10.79 9.95
CA LYS A 51 -5.47 -9.71 9.13
C LYS A 51 -4.45 -8.67 8.69
N ILE A 52 -4.70 -8.05 7.54
CA ILE A 52 -3.98 -6.87 7.04
C ILE A 52 -4.91 -5.67 7.07
N ALA A 53 -4.53 -4.61 7.78
CA ALA A 53 -5.26 -3.36 7.79
C ALA A 53 -4.64 -2.36 6.80
N GLY A 54 -5.42 -1.86 5.85
CA GLY A 54 -4.98 -0.84 4.90
C GLY A 54 -5.61 0.51 5.21
N ILE A 55 -4.82 1.59 5.18
CA ILE A 55 -5.32 2.97 5.38
C ILE A 55 -5.71 3.58 4.04
N GLU A 56 -6.87 4.25 3.99
CA GLU A 56 -7.42 4.75 2.73
C GLU A 56 -6.56 5.84 2.05
N ALA A 57 -6.69 6.04 0.73
CA ALA A 57 -7.24 5.09 -0.24
C ALA A 57 -6.10 4.26 -0.87
N ARG A 58 -4.92 4.88 -1.05
CA ARG A 58 -3.77 4.25 -1.73
C ARG A 58 -3.22 3.04 -0.97
N GLY A 59 -3.35 3.00 0.36
CA GLY A 59 -2.94 1.85 1.16
C GLY A 59 -3.77 0.59 0.88
N PHE A 60 -4.95 0.71 0.28
CA PHE A 60 -5.78 -0.45 -0.07
C PHE A 60 -5.18 -1.29 -1.19
N ILE A 61 -4.45 -0.66 -2.13
CA ILE A 61 -3.89 -1.35 -3.30
C ILE A 61 -2.81 -2.33 -2.84
N LEU A 62 -1.82 -1.82 -2.09
CA LEU A 62 -0.73 -2.63 -1.55
C LEU A 62 -1.21 -3.55 -0.42
N GLY A 63 -2.03 -3.03 0.49
CA GLY A 63 -2.57 -3.80 1.61
C GLY A 63 -3.44 -4.97 1.15
N GLY A 64 -4.29 -4.77 0.14
CA GLY A 64 -5.09 -5.83 -0.46
C GLY A 64 -4.24 -6.88 -1.17
N ALA A 65 -3.21 -6.46 -1.90
CA ALA A 65 -2.27 -7.39 -2.54
C ALA A 65 -1.48 -8.23 -1.52
N VAL A 66 -1.02 -7.62 -0.42
CA VAL A 66 -0.36 -8.32 0.69
C VAL A 66 -1.33 -9.30 1.36
N ALA A 67 -2.57 -8.88 1.64
CA ALA A 67 -3.60 -9.73 2.24
C ALA A 67 -3.87 -10.96 1.37
N HIS A 68 -4.01 -10.75 0.06
CA HIS A 68 -4.17 -11.81 -0.93
C HIS A 68 -2.97 -12.77 -0.94
N GLN A 69 -1.74 -12.26 -0.98
CA GLN A 69 -0.52 -13.08 -1.01
C GLN A 69 -0.33 -13.91 0.26
N LEU A 70 -0.75 -13.39 1.41
CA LEU A 70 -0.71 -14.11 2.68
C LEU A 70 -1.93 -15.02 2.93
N SER A 71 -2.93 -15.01 2.05
CA SER A 71 -4.23 -15.67 2.25
C SER A 71 -4.90 -15.28 3.58
N THR A 72 -4.95 -13.97 3.86
CA THR A 72 -5.50 -13.40 5.10
C THR A 72 -6.64 -12.42 4.83
N GLY A 73 -7.42 -12.09 5.87
CA GLY A 73 -8.48 -11.09 5.76
C GLY A 73 -7.93 -9.66 5.62
N PHE A 74 -8.61 -8.82 4.83
CA PHE A 74 -8.27 -7.40 4.70
C PHE A 74 -9.26 -6.51 5.49
N VAL A 75 -8.74 -5.51 6.20
CA VAL A 75 -9.52 -4.55 6.99
C VAL A 75 -9.32 -3.14 6.43
N PRO A 76 -10.35 -2.53 5.81
CA PRO A 76 -10.25 -1.16 5.31
C PRO A 76 -10.39 -0.15 6.45
N VAL A 77 -9.34 0.64 6.69
CA VAL A 77 -9.36 1.77 7.63
C VAL A 77 -9.63 3.06 6.86
N ARG A 78 -10.73 3.75 7.19
CA ARG A 78 -11.19 4.96 6.50
C ARG A 78 -11.39 6.13 7.46
N LYS A 79 -11.37 7.35 6.92
CA LYS A 79 -11.79 8.56 7.63
C LYS A 79 -13.23 8.41 8.12
N LYS A 80 -13.53 9.17 9.18
CA LYS A 80 -14.84 9.23 9.82
C LYS A 80 -15.97 9.41 8.77
N GLY A 81 -17.04 8.63 8.94
CA GLY A 81 -18.24 8.71 8.09
C GLY A 81 -18.14 8.00 6.74
N LYS A 82 -17.05 7.28 6.45
CA LYS A 82 -16.87 6.53 5.20
C LYS A 82 -17.12 5.03 5.30
N LEU A 83 -17.31 4.49 6.50
CA LEU A 83 -17.75 3.12 6.73
C LEU A 83 -19.24 3.11 7.05
N PRO A 84 -20.05 2.22 6.42
CA PRO A 84 -21.50 2.25 6.52
C PRO A 84 -22.05 1.58 7.79
N HIS A 85 -21.23 0.79 8.49
CA HIS A 85 -21.62 0.03 9.66
C HIS A 85 -20.83 0.49 10.90
N THR A 86 -21.16 -0.07 12.07
CA THR A 86 -20.48 0.22 13.32
C THR A 86 -18.97 0.03 13.15
N VAL A 87 -18.23 1.09 13.44
CA VAL A 87 -16.77 1.06 13.47
C VAL A 87 -16.32 0.43 14.78
N LEU A 88 -15.29 -0.41 14.74
CA LEU A 88 -14.62 -0.93 15.92
C LEU A 88 -13.93 0.21 16.69
#